data_AF-A0A3N5JY37-F1
#
_entry.id   AF-A0A3N5JY37-F1
#
_cell.length_a   1.000
_cell.length_b   1.000
_cell.length_c   1.000
_cell.angle_alpha   90.00
_cell.angle_beta   90.00
_cell.angle_gamma   90.00
#
_symmetry.space_group_name_H-M   'P 1'
#
loop_
_entity.id
_entity.type
_entity.pdbx_description
1 polymer ?
#
loop_
_entity_poly.entity_id
_entity_poly.type
_entity_poly.pdbx_seq_one_letter_code
_entity_poly.pdbx_strand_id
1 'polypeptide(L)'
;MNMKKSKHDYFSHSTYNMMKRALQFFIFMLPVIILLSCSGAIPQPTIKQADQASQRWPGTNSETLAQGRQLYISKCSGCHSVKVPSLYSEAQWDTLLRTMGTSAKLNKDEYDKILHYVLTMSNEK
;
A
#
# COMPACT_ATOMS: atom_id res chain seq x y z
N MET A 1 5.96 -74.58 7.26
CA MET A 1 6.57 -73.49 6.45
C MET A 1 6.57 -72.20 7.25
N ASN A 2 7.68 -71.49 7.11
CA ASN A 2 8.16 -70.32 7.83
C ASN A 2 7.38 -69.05 7.45
N MET A 3 7.05 -68.18 8.40
CA MET A 3 6.92 -66.74 8.13
C MET A 3 7.47 -65.93 9.31
N LYS A 4 8.77 -65.62 9.26
CA LYS A 4 9.38 -64.56 10.06
C LYS A 4 8.78 -63.22 9.61
N LYS A 5 7.95 -62.59 10.44
CA LYS A 5 7.57 -61.18 10.25
C LYS A 5 8.81 -60.31 10.48
N SER A 6 9.19 -59.58 9.44
CA SER A 6 10.39 -58.73 9.38
C SER A 6 10.20 -57.50 10.26
N LYS A 7 11.22 -57.17 11.07
CA LYS A 7 11.26 -55.97 11.94
C LYS A 7 11.27 -54.65 11.15
N HIS A 8 11.43 -54.70 9.83
CA HIS A 8 11.47 -53.50 8.99
C HIS A 8 10.12 -52.77 8.87
N ASP A 9 9.00 -53.45 9.11
CA ASP A 9 7.66 -52.86 8.91
C ASP A 9 7.23 -51.94 10.07
N TYR A 10 7.90 -52.02 11.23
CA TYR A 10 7.54 -51.21 12.40
C TYR A 10 8.14 -49.79 12.36
N PHE A 11 9.28 -49.59 11.69
CA PHE A 11 9.99 -48.30 11.73
C PHE A 11 9.49 -47.27 10.70
N SER A 12 8.80 -47.72 9.63
CA SER A 12 8.35 -46.84 8.53
C SER A 12 7.02 -46.12 8.81
N HIS A 13 6.14 -46.69 9.64
CA HIS A 13 4.83 -46.10 9.94
C HIS A 13 4.91 -44.91 10.91
N SER A 14 5.86 -44.92 11.86
CA SER A 14 6.00 -43.88 12.88
C SER A 14 6.53 -42.57 12.29
N THR A 15 7.55 -42.64 11.43
CA THR A 15 8.15 -41.48 10.76
C THR A 15 7.22 -40.89 9.70
N TYR A 16 6.46 -41.72 8.99
CA TYR A 16 5.50 -41.28 7.98
C TYR A 16 4.35 -40.46 8.58
N ASN A 17 3.77 -40.88 9.70
CA ASN A 17 2.69 -40.14 10.36
C ASN A 17 3.17 -38.84 11.02
N MET A 18 4.43 -38.80 11.48
CA MET A 18 5.05 -37.61 12.06
C MET A 18 5.38 -36.57 10.98
N MET A 19 5.88 -37.00 9.82
CA MET A 19 6.12 -36.13 8.65
C MET A 19 4.81 -35.65 8.00
N LYS A 20 3.77 -36.50 7.91
CA LYS A 20 2.46 -36.12 7.36
C LYS A 20 1.72 -35.11 8.25
N ARG A 21 1.83 -35.25 9.58
CA ARG A 21 1.33 -34.26 10.54
C ARG A 21 2.09 -32.94 10.43
N ALA A 22 3.43 -32.97 10.36
CA ALA A 22 4.24 -31.78 10.14
C ALA A 22 3.91 -31.07 8.81
N LEU A 23 3.71 -31.83 7.74
CA LEU A 23 3.32 -31.31 6.42
C LEU A 23 1.89 -30.74 6.41
N GLN A 24 0.93 -31.37 7.10
CA GLN A 24 -0.43 -30.85 7.26
C GLN A 24 -0.49 -29.56 8.09
N PHE A 25 0.36 -29.40 9.11
CA PHE A 25 0.49 -28.14 9.86
C PHE A 25 1.06 -27.01 8.97
N PHE A 26 2.02 -27.32 8.10
CA PHE A 26 2.61 -26.36 7.18
C PHE A 26 1.60 -25.88 6.11
N ILE A 27 0.74 -26.77 5.61
CA ILE A 27 -0.31 -26.47 4.64
C ILE A 27 -1.42 -25.58 5.26
N PHE A 28 -1.71 -25.72 6.56
CA PHE A 28 -2.73 -24.92 7.25
C PHE A 28 -2.20 -23.57 7.78
N MET A 29 -0.89 -23.41 8.00
CA MET A 29 -0.26 -22.15 8.45
C MET A 29 0.17 -21.23 7.30
N LEU A 30 0.28 -21.73 6.07
CA LEU A 30 0.70 -20.96 4.89
C LEU A 30 -0.23 -19.79 4.48
N PRO A 31 -1.56 -19.80 4.67
CA PRO A 31 -2.41 -18.72 4.18
C PRO A 31 -2.52 -17.52 5.15
N VAL A 32 -1.94 -17.56 6.35
CA VAL A 32 -2.10 -16.49 7.38
C VAL A 32 -1.11 -15.33 7.20
N ILE A 33 0.00 -15.53 6.47
CA ILE A 33 1.13 -14.58 6.44
C ILE A 33 0.97 -13.47 5.37
N ILE A 34 -0.04 -13.55 4.49
CA ILE A 34 -0.12 -12.70 3.28
C ILE A 34 -0.74 -11.30 3.55
N LEU A 35 -1.26 -11.00 4.74
CA LEU A 35 -2.05 -9.77 4.97
C LEU A 35 -1.28 -8.51 5.39
N LEU A 36 0.07 -8.50 5.39
CA LEU A 36 0.87 -7.37 5.91
C LEU A 36 1.67 -6.56 4.87
N SER A 37 1.36 -6.64 3.58
CA SER A 37 2.02 -5.77 2.59
C SER A 37 1.28 -4.43 2.42
N CYS A 38 1.45 -3.50 3.37
CA CYS A 38 1.01 -2.12 3.16
C CYS A 38 2.24 -1.24 2.85
N SER A 39 2.40 -0.86 1.57
CA SER A 39 3.46 0.05 1.12
C SER A 39 3.16 1.48 1.62
N GLY A 40 3.68 1.83 2.79
CA GLY A 40 3.30 3.00 3.60
C GLY A 40 3.95 4.35 3.24
N ALA A 41 4.45 4.55 2.02
CA ALA A 41 5.20 5.77 1.70
C ALA A 41 4.32 7.02 1.45
N ILE A 42 3.06 6.84 1.04
CA ILE A 42 2.16 7.94 0.69
C ILE A 42 0.99 7.99 1.68
N PRO A 43 0.86 9.05 2.49
CA PRO A 43 -0.08 9.08 3.62
C PRO A 43 -1.54 9.14 3.16
N GLN A 44 -2.45 8.50 3.88
CA GLN A 44 -3.89 8.61 3.65
C GLN A 44 -4.44 9.85 4.36
N PRO A 45 -5.33 10.63 3.74
CA PRO A 45 -5.92 11.79 4.39
C PRO A 45 -6.88 11.35 5.52
N THR A 46 -6.80 12.03 6.65
CA THR A 46 -7.71 11.90 7.79
C THR A 46 -8.93 12.82 7.65
N ILE A 47 -9.96 12.62 8.47
CA ILE A 47 -11.14 13.51 8.50
C ILE A 47 -10.74 14.94 8.90
N LYS A 48 -9.85 15.08 9.90
CA LYS A 48 -9.34 16.40 10.31
C LYS A 48 -8.69 17.16 9.14
N GLN A 49 -7.92 16.45 8.31
CA GLN A 49 -7.29 17.05 7.13
C GLN A 49 -8.30 17.42 6.06
N ALA A 50 -9.34 16.60 5.88
CA ALA A 50 -10.45 16.95 4.98
C ALA A 50 -11.16 18.23 5.45
N ASP A 51 -11.40 18.38 6.76
CA ASP A 51 -12.01 19.58 7.33
C ASP A 51 -11.13 20.81 7.08
N GLN A 52 -9.82 20.70 7.33
CA GLN A 52 -8.85 21.77 7.05
C GLN A 52 -8.79 22.13 5.56
N ALA A 53 -8.77 21.13 4.68
CA ALA A 53 -8.78 21.33 3.24
C ALA A 53 -10.06 22.03 2.78
N SER A 54 -11.21 21.68 3.35
CA SER A 54 -12.51 22.28 3.00
C SER A 54 -12.59 23.78 3.32
N GLN A 55 -11.88 24.22 4.37
CA GLN A 55 -11.79 25.63 4.74
C GLN A 55 -10.97 26.44 3.74
N ARG A 56 -9.92 25.83 3.16
CA ARG A 56 -9.03 26.48 2.19
C ARG A 56 -9.57 26.40 0.76
N TRP A 57 -10.20 25.27 0.42
CA TRP A 57 -10.73 24.98 -0.92
C TRP A 57 -12.17 24.46 -0.81
N PRO A 58 -13.18 25.35 -0.94
CA PRO A 58 -14.57 24.96 -0.91
C PRO A 58 -14.86 23.81 -1.90
N GLY A 59 -15.52 22.77 -1.42
CA GLY A 59 -15.80 21.54 -2.20
C GLY A 59 -14.76 20.43 -2.03
N THR A 60 -13.63 20.68 -1.37
CA THR A 60 -12.69 19.61 -0.99
C THR A 60 -13.15 18.94 0.30
N ASN A 61 -13.63 17.70 0.19
CA ASN A 61 -14.04 16.83 1.29
C ASN A 61 -13.20 15.54 1.33
N SER A 62 -13.47 14.66 2.30
CA SER A 62 -12.73 13.41 2.50
C SER A 62 -12.66 12.54 1.24
N GLU A 63 -13.76 12.44 0.48
CA GLU A 63 -13.81 11.67 -0.75
C GLU A 63 -12.92 12.27 -1.84
N THR A 64 -13.06 13.58 -2.09
CA THR A 64 -12.25 14.27 -3.11
C THR A 64 -10.77 14.29 -2.77
N LEU A 65 -10.41 14.36 -1.48
CA LEU A 65 -9.03 14.32 -1.03
C LEU A 65 -8.44 12.91 -1.19
N ALA A 66 -9.24 11.86 -0.95
CA ALA A 66 -8.86 10.48 -1.24
C ALA A 66 -8.70 10.24 -2.76
N GLN A 67 -9.57 10.82 -3.60
CA GLN A 67 -9.42 10.80 -5.06
C GLN A 67 -8.12 11.51 -5.49
N GLY A 68 -7.82 12.67 -4.91
CA GLY A 68 -6.56 13.40 -5.15
C GLY A 68 -5.33 12.56 -4.83
N ARG A 69 -5.35 11.80 -3.73
CA ARG A 69 -4.28 10.83 -3.40
C ARG A 69 -4.16 9.72 -4.44
N GLN A 70 -5.27 9.13 -4.87
CA GLN A 70 -5.25 8.06 -5.88
C GLN A 70 -4.71 8.56 -7.21
N LEU A 71 -5.12 9.76 -7.64
CA LEU A 71 -4.58 10.43 -8.81
C LEU A 71 -3.08 10.71 -8.65
N TYR A 72 -2.66 11.19 -7.49
CA TYR A 72 -1.25 11.46 -7.20
C TYR A 72 -0.39 10.20 -7.35
N ILE A 73 -0.82 9.09 -6.74
CA ILE A 73 -0.09 7.80 -6.85
C ILE A 73 -0.10 7.31 -8.30
N SER A 74 -1.26 7.28 -8.96
CA SER A 74 -1.40 6.70 -10.30
C SER A 74 -0.69 7.50 -11.39
N LYS A 75 -0.78 8.84 -11.35
CA LYS A 75 -0.18 9.73 -12.35
C LYS A 75 1.31 9.98 -12.10
N CYS A 76 1.71 10.17 -10.84
CA CYS A 76 3.08 10.61 -10.53
C CYS A 76 4.07 9.45 -10.34
N SER A 77 3.61 8.19 -10.31
CA SER A 77 4.49 7.00 -10.28
C SER A 77 4.87 6.48 -11.66
N GLY A 78 4.30 7.04 -12.74
CA GLY A 78 4.47 6.51 -14.10
C GLY A 78 5.88 6.66 -14.68
N CYS A 79 6.71 7.56 -14.15
CA CYS A 79 8.05 7.84 -14.69
C CYS A 79 9.19 7.62 -13.67
N HIS A 80 8.93 7.79 -12.38
CA HIS A 80 9.91 7.64 -11.30
C HIS A 80 9.17 7.49 -9.96
N SER A 81 9.91 7.29 -8.87
CA SER A 81 9.34 7.24 -7.53
C SER A 81 8.56 8.50 -7.17
N VAL A 82 7.41 8.32 -6.54
CA VAL A 82 6.52 9.39 -6.08
C VAL A 82 7.18 10.14 -4.92
N LYS A 83 7.10 11.47 -4.93
CA LYS A 83 7.65 12.30 -3.85
C LYS A 83 6.77 12.20 -2.59
N VAL A 84 7.35 12.25 -1.40
CA VAL A 84 6.56 12.26 -0.16
C VAL A 84 6.08 13.69 0.13
N PRO A 85 4.76 13.96 0.28
CA PRO A 85 4.22 15.32 0.49
C PRO A 85 4.91 16.15 1.58
N SER A 86 5.14 15.56 2.75
CA SER A 86 5.71 16.24 3.93
C SER A 86 7.20 16.62 3.79
N LEU A 87 7.90 16.14 2.76
CA LEU A 87 9.31 16.47 2.53
C LEU A 87 9.52 17.77 1.75
N TYR A 88 8.44 18.42 1.28
CA TYR A 88 8.50 19.63 0.48
C TYR A 88 7.55 20.69 1.03
N SER A 89 7.96 21.95 0.99
CA SER A 89 7.11 23.09 1.35
C SER A 89 6.04 23.35 0.30
N GLU A 90 5.01 24.14 0.64
CA GLU A 90 3.98 24.54 -0.32
C GLU A 90 4.56 25.21 -1.58
N ALA A 91 5.54 26.10 -1.41
CA ALA A 91 6.20 26.78 -2.53
C ALA A 91 6.99 25.82 -3.43
N GLN A 92 7.58 24.77 -2.85
CA GLN A 92 8.24 23.72 -3.63
C GLN A 92 7.20 22.89 -4.38
N TRP A 93 6.06 22.59 -3.78
CA TRP A 93 4.97 21.85 -4.41
C TRP A 93 4.38 22.57 -5.63
N ASP A 94 4.21 23.89 -5.56
CA ASP A 94 3.76 24.68 -6.70
C ASP A 94 4.68 24.51 -7.93
N THR A 95 6.00 24.56 -7.70
CA THR A 95 6.99 24.39 -8.77
C THR A 95 7.06 22.95 -9.26
N LEU A 96 7.02 21.97 -8.35
CA LEU A 96 7.03 20.54 -8.69
C LEU A 96 5.80 20.15 -9.51
N LEU A 97 4.61 20.56 -9.10
CA LEU A 97 3.38 20.16 -9.78
C LEU A 97 3.24 20.86 -11.14
N ARG A 98 3.70 22.11 -11.29
CA ARG A 98 3.74 22.79 -12.60
C ARG A 98 4.65 22.05 -13.60
N THR A 99 5.84 21.65 -13.16
CA THR A 99 6.81 20.96 -14.03
C THR A 99 6.40 19.53 -14.32
N MET A 100 6.04 18.75 -13.30
CA MET A 100 5.70 17.33 -13.43
C MET A 100 4.28 17.11 -13.94
N GLY A 101 3.34 18.00 -13.63
CA GLY A 101 1.95 17.89 -14.08
C GLY A 101 1.81 17.96 -15.61
N THR A 102 2.65 18.79 -16.25
CA THR A 102 2.75 18.85 -17.71
C THR A 102 3.26 17.51 -18.28
N SER A 103 4.35 16.97 -17.71
CA SER A 103 4.92 15.69 -18.13
C SER A 103 3.97 14.51 -17.90
N ALA A 104 3.22 14.53 -16.79
CA ALA A 104 2.21 13.53 -16.43
C ALA A 104 0.88 13.73 -17.17
N LYS A 105 0.77 14.76 -18.03
CA LYS A 105 -0.43 15.09 -18.83
C LYS A 105 -1.69 15.24 -17.98
N LEU A 106 -1.56 15.91 -16.84
CA LEU A 106 -2.70 16.18 -15.97
C LEU A 106 -3.67 17.14 -16.65
N ASN A 107 -4.96 16.82 -16.64
CA ASN A 107 -5.98 17.82 -16.96
C ASN A 107 -6.19 18.75 -15.74
N LYS A 108 -7.03 19.79 -15.90
CA LYS A 108 -7.26 20.78 -14.84
C LYS A 108 -7.84 20.18 -13.56
N ASP A 109 -8.83 19.30 -13.66
CA ASP A 109 -9.45 18.66 -12.48
C ASP A 109 -8.44 17.76 -11.74
N GLU A 110 -7.68 16.96 -12.50
CA GLU A 110 -6.63 16.11 -11.93
C GLU A 110 -5.54 16.94 -11.24
N TYR A 111 -5.12 18.03 -11.87
CA TYR A 111 -4.13 18.95 -11.30
C TYR A 111 -4.63 19.53 -9.97
N ASP A 112 -5.84 20.09 -9.95
CA ASP A 112 -6.40 20.75 -8.76
C ASP A 112 -6.58 19.73 -7.61
N LYS A 113 -7.09 18.52 -7.90
CA LYS A 113 -7.25 17.46 -6.89
C LYS A 113 -5.91 16.98 -6.32
N ILE A 114 -4.90 16.81 -7.17
CA ILE A 114 -3.55 16.45 -6.71
C ILE A 114 -2.96 17.58 -5.88
N LEU A 115 -3.11 18.83 -6.30
CA LEU A 115 -2.61 20.01 -5.58
C LEU A 115 -3.21 20.10 -4.18
N HIS A 116 -4.53 19.99 -4.06
CA HIS A 116 -5.20 20.05 -2.75
C HIS A 116 -4.73 18.93 -1.83
N TYR A 117 -4.56 17.71 -2.36
CA TYR A 117 -4.00 16.60 -1.60
C TYR A 117 -2.57 16.89 -1.12
N VAL A 118 -1.63 17.18 -2.02
CA VAL A 118 -0.21 17.32 -1.64
C VAL A 118 0.02 18.49 -0.68
N LEU A 119 -0.71 19.60 -0.84
CA LEU A 119 -0.62 20.75 0.06
C LEU A 119 -1.26 20.48 1.42
N THR A 120 -2.34 19.70 1.48
CA THR A 120 -2.92 19.28 2.76
C THR A 120 -1.93 18.40 3.53
N MET A 121 -1.25 17.48 2.83
CA MET A 121 -0.30 16.55 3.44
C MET A 121 1.10 17.16 3.67
N SER A 122 1.44 18.32 3.07
CA SER A 122 2.73 18.98 3.29
C SER A 122 2.82 19.75 4.60
N ASN A 123 1.67 20.07 5.20
CA ASN A 123 1.55 20.90 6.40
C ASN A 123 1.51 20.10 7.71
N GLU A 124 1.77 18.79 7.65
CA GLU A 124 1.72 17.85 8.78
C GLU A 124 3.00 17.82 9.67
N LYS A 125 3.70 18.96 9.81
CA LYS A 125 4.89 19.02 10.69
C LYS A 125 4.52 19.02 12.17
#